data_AF-A0A4P5V754-F1
#
_entry.id   AF-A0A4P5V754-F1
#
_cell.length_a   1.000
_cell.length_b   1.000
_cell.length_c   1.000
_cell.angle_alpha   90.00
_cell.angle_beta   90.00
_cell.angle_gamma   90.00
#
_symmetry.space_group_name_H-M   'P 1'
#
loop_
_entity.id
_entity.type
_entity.pdbx_description
1 polymer ?
#
loop_
_entity_poly.entity_id
_entity_poly.type
_entity_poly.pdbx_seq_one_letter_code
_entity_poly.pdbx_strand_id
1 'polypeptide(L)'
;MRPSLIIPIGQMAIRVMTGRKVLSDLIGTTLFVDGSACIPLPHPSGASSWIYGPGNRDHLSAALQLIGKWWGDHIAGSGTTD
;
A
#
# COMPACT_ATOMS: atom_id res chain seq x y z
N MET A 1 0.33 16.75 10.94
CA MET A 1 1.16 16.29 9.80
C MET A 1 0.22 15.70 8.75
N ARG A 2 0.37 16.04 7.48
CA ARG A 2 -0.40 15.45 6.36
C ARG A 2 0.57 14.61 5.52
N PRO A 3 0.66 13.29 5.76
CA PRO A 3 1.58 12.46 4.98
C PRO A 3 1.14 12.43 3.54
N SER A 4 2.08 12.41 2.61
CA SER A 4 1.77 12.33 1.19
C SER A 4 1.57 10.87 0.72
N LEU A 5 2.07 9.89 1.49
CA LEU A 5 1.79 8.46 1.35
C LEU A 5 1.48 7.81 2.71
N ILE A 6 0.47 6.95 2.73
CA ILE A 6 0.07 6.09 3.84
C ILE A 6 0.12 4.63 3.39
N ILE A 7 0.74 3.76 4.18
CA ILE A 7 0.87 2.32 3.88
C ILE A 7 0.22 1.53 5.02
N PRO A 8 -1.09 1.24 4.96
CA PRO A 8 -1.74 0.43 5.99
C PRO A 8 -1.35 -1.04 5.82
N ILE A 9 -0.89 -1.66 6.92
CA ILE A 9 -0.42 -3.04 6.94
C ILE A 9 -1.44 -3.94 7.65
N GLY A 10 -1.96 -4.93 6.93
CA GLY A 10 -2.90 -5.90 7.46
C GLY A 10 -4.35 -5.43 7.52
N GLN A 11 -5.24 -6.38 7.78
CA GLN A 11 -6.67 -6.19 7.56
C GLN A 11 -7.28 -5.04 8.36
N MET A 12 -6.89 -4.91 9.63
CA MET A 12 -7.49 -3.90 10.50
C MET A 12 -7.08 -2.48 10.10
N ALA A 13 -5.78 -2.26 9.84
CA ALA A 13 -5.29 -0.97 9.39
C ALA A 13 -5.93 -0.56 8.06
N ILE A 14 -6.04 -1.50 7.11
CA ILE A 14 -6.65 -1.24 5.80
C ILE A 14 -8.13 -0.86 5.95
N ARG A 15 -8.88 -1.58 6.79
CA ARG A 15 -10.30 -1.28 7.03
C ARG A 15 -10.49 0.09 7.69
N VAL A 16 -9.71 0.40 8.72
CA VAL A 16 -9.78 1.68 9.41
C VAL A 16 -9.43 2.83 8.47
N MET A 17 -8.40 2.65 7.62
CA MET A 17 -7.93 3.69 6.72
C MET A 17 -8.86 3.91 5.52
N THR A 18 -9.43 2.85 4.95
CA THR A 18 -10.17 2.93 3.67
C THR A 18 -11.69 2.87 3.82
N GLY A 19 -12.20 2.45 4.99
CA GLY A 19 -13.62 2.16 5.20
C GLY A 19 -14.14 0.95 4.42
N ARG A 20 -13.30 0.25 3.65
CA ARG A 20 -13.71 -0.86 2.79
C ARG A 20 -13.72 -2.19 3.54
N LYS A 21 -14.72 -3.03 3.21
CA LYS A 21 -14.88 -4.37 3.81
C LYS A 21 -14.11 -5.47 3.08
N VAL A 22 -13.86 -5.32 1.77
CA VAL A 22 -13.20 -6.34 0.94
C VAL A 22 -11.75 -5.94 0.71
N LEU A 23 -10.84 -6.82 1.12
CA LEU A 23 -9.42 -6.52 1.32
C LEU A 23 -8.52 -7.03 0.18
N SER A 24 -8.93 -8.15 -0.43
CA SER A 24 -8.23 -8.85 -1.50
C SER A 24 -8.00 -7.95 -2.72
N ASP A 25 -8.98 -7.10 -3.01
CA ASP A 25 -9.01 -6.28 -4.24
C ASP A 25 -8.22 -4.97 -4.09
N LEU A 26 -7.75 -4.65 -2.88
CA LEU A 26 -7.06 -3.38 -2.62
C LEU A 26 -5.54 -3.52 -2.62
N ILE A 27 -5.03 -4.72 -2.33
CA ILE A 27 -3.59 -4.97 -2.41
C ILE A 27 -3.17 -4.91 -3.88
N GLY A 28 -2.14 -4.12 -4.18
CA GLY A 28 -1.70 -3.87 -5.56
C GLY A 28 -2.37 -2.66 -6.21
N THR A 29 -3.14 -1.86 -5.47
CA THR A 29 -3.79 -0.65 -5.96
C THR A 29 -3.36 0.59 -5.17
N THR A 30 -3.56 1.77 -5.77
CA THR A 30 -3.43 3.05 -5.07
C THR A 30 -4.81 3.64 -4.87
N LEU A 31 -5.10 4.03 -3.63
CA LEU A 31 -6.30 4.76 -3.24
C LEU A 31 -5.90 6.16 -2.78
N PHE A 32 -6.87 7.06 -2.65
CA PHE A 32 -6.67 8.34 -1.99
C PHE A 32 -7.60 8.44 -0.78
N VAL A 33 -7.02 8.72 0.39
CA VAL A 33 -7.73 8.90 1.65
C VAL A 33 -7.34 10.27 2.20
N ASP A 34 -8.31 11.15 2.38
CA ASP A 34 -8.10 12.52 2.88
C ASP A 34 -7.00 13.31 2.14
N GLY A 35 -6.85 13.06 0.84
CA GLY A 35 -5.85 13.69 -0.02
C GLY A 35 -4.46 13.04 0.02
N SER A 36 -4.26 12.00 0.83
CA SER A 36 -3.03 11.20 0.87
C SER A 36 -3.15 9.97 -0.01
N ALA A 37 -2.08 9.62 -0.73
CA ALA A 37 -2.00 8.34 -1.39
C ALA A 37 -2.01 7.22 -0.34
N CYS A 38 -2.73 6.14 -0.60
CA CYS A 38 -2.89 5.01 0.31
C CYS A 38 -2.64 3.72 -0.45
N ILE A 39 -1.56 3.00 -0.10
CA ILE A 39 -1.13 1.77 -0.77
C ILE A 39 -1.13 0.62 0.27
N PRO A 40 -2.15 -0.26 0.26
CA PRO A 40 -2.29 -1.35 1.22
C PRO A 40 -1.24 -2.45 1.07
N LEU A 41 -0.79 -3.01 2.20
CA LEU A 41 0.03 -4.21 2.23
C LEU A 41 -0.59 -5.32 3.10
N PRO A 42 -0.38 -6.61 2.75
CA PRO A 42 -0.76 -7.71 3.61
C PRO A 42 0.06 -7.69 4.92
N HIS A 43 -0.51 -8.29 5.97
CA HIS A 43 0.19 -8.42 7.25
C HIS A 43 1.35 -9.43 7.14
N PRO A 44 2.57 -9.13 7.64
CA PRO A 44 3.74 -9.99 7.46
C PRO A 44 3.80 -11.18 8.43
N SER A 45 2.85 -11.33 9.35
CA SER A 45 2.91 -12.33 10.44
C SER A 45 2.81 -13.80 10.02
N GLY A 46 2.53 -14.11 8.75
CA GLY A 46 2.33 -15.49 8.29
C GLY A 46 1.06 -16.18 8.82
N ALA A 47 0.31 -15.54 9.72
CA ALA A 47 -0.94 -16.09 10.27
C ALA A 47 -2.06 -16.24 9.22
N SER A 48 -1.95 -15.50 8.10
CA SER A 48 -2.88 -15.59 6.98
C SER A 48 -2.28 -16.40 5.84
N SER A 49 -3.04 -17.37 5.33
CA SER A 49 -2.68 -18.13 4.12
C SER A 49 -2.90 -17.34 2.82
N TRP A 50 -3.36 -16.08 2.91
CA TRP A 50 -3.68 -15.24 1.75
C TRP A 50 -2.54 -15.19 0.72
N ILE A 51 -1.28 -15.07 1.15
CA ILE A 51 -0.13 -14.96 0.23
C ILE A 51 0.06 -16.21 -0.67
N TYR A 52 -0.51 -17.35 -0.29
CA TYR A 52 -0.48 -18.59 -1.06
C TYR A 52 -1.67 -18.73 -2.01
N GLY A 53 -2.65 -17.84 -1.92
CA GLY A 53 -3.76 -17.77 -2.88
C GLY A 53 -3.28 -17.40 -4.28
N PRO A 54 -3.98 -17.84 -5.34
CA PRO A 54 -3.63 -17.51 -6.72
C PRO A 54 -3.55 -15.99 -6.93
N GLY A 55 -2.48 -15.49 -7.56
CA GLY A 55 -2.29 -14.08 -7.89
C GLY A 55 -1.92 -13.14 -6.72
N ASN A 56 -1.99 -13.60 -5.47
CA ASN A 56 -1.75 -12.72 -4.31
C ASN A 56 -0.29 -12.29 -4.14
N ARG A 57 0.66 -13.10 -4.63
CA ARG A 57 2.07 -12.68 -4.73
C ARG A 57 2.26 -11.57 -5.76
N ASP A 58 1.50 -11.63 -6.86
CA ASP A 58 1.56 -10.60 -7.90
C ASP A 58 0.96 -9.29 -7.40
N HIS A 59 -0.15 -9.35 -6.66
CA HIS A 59 -0.72 -8.19 -5.96
C HIS A 59 0.26 -7.57 -4.97
N LEU A 60 0.99 -8.38 -4.19
CA LEU A 60 2.04 -7.87 -3.29
C LEU A 60 3.17 -7.20 -4.09
N SER A 61 3.64 -7.84 -5.16
CA SER A 61 4.68 -7.28 -6.03
C SER A 61 4.25 -5.93 -6.61
N ALA A 62 3.02 -5.84 -7.13
CA ALA A 62 2.44 -4.61 -7.64
C ALA A 62 2.38 -3.52 -6.57
N ALA A 63 1.96 -3.85 -5.34
CA ALA A 63 1.91 -2.89 -4.24
C ALA A 63 3.31 -2.33 -3.90
N LEU A 64 4.32 -3.19 -3.86
CA LEU A 64 5.72 -2.78 -3.60
C LEU A 64 6.27 -1.90 -4.73
N GLN A 65 5.95 -2.22 -5.99
CA GLN A 65 6.33 -1.39 -7.14
C GLN A 65 5.67 0.00 -7.07
N LEU A 66 4.39 0.08 -6.69
CA LEU A 66 3.69 1.36 -6.51
C LEU A 66 4.35 2.21 -5.41
N ILE A 67 4.76 1.59 -4.29
CA ILE A 67 5.48 2.29 -3.21
C ILE A 67 6.83 2.80 -3.71
N GLY A 68 7.62 1.96 -4.38
CA GLY A 68 8.92 2.34 -4.91
C GLY A 68 8.83 3.48 -5.94
N LYS A 69 7.84 3.41 -6.84
CA LYS A 69 7.54 4.47 -7.80
C LYS A 69 7.17 5.77 -7.08
N TRP A 70 6.23 5.69 -6.14
CA TRP A 70 5.78 6.87 -5.40
C TRP A 70 6.96 7.54 -4.66
N TRP A 71 7.84 6.74 -4.04
CA TRP A 71 9.04 7.23 -3.39
C TRP A 71 10.00 7.94 -4.35
N GLY A 72 10.23 7.35 -5.52
CA GLY A 72 11.04 7.96 -6.59
C GLY A 72 10.51 9.32 -7.00
N ASP A 73 9.19 9.40 -7.23
CA ASP A 73 8.51 10.59 -7.74
C ASP A 73 8.43 11.73 -6.69
N HIS A 74 8.38 11.41 -5.39
CA HIS A 74 8.06 12.40 -4.34
C HIS A 74 9.17 12.67 -3.31
N ILE A 75 10.13 11.76 -3.15
CA ILE A 75 11.18 11.86 -2.12
C ILE A 75 12.58 11.82 -2.74
N ALA A 76 12.82 10.90 -3.68
CA ALA A 76 14.12 10.85 -4.37
C ALA A 76 14.30 12.03 -5.35
N GLY A 77 13.20 12.52 -5.94
CA GLY A 77 13.20 13.73 -6.78
C GLY A 77 13.35 15.06 -6.02
N SER A 78 13.21 15.08 -4.68
CA SER A 78 13.36 16.30 -3.88
C SER A 78 14.79 16.54 -3.36
N GLY A 79 15.75 15.69 -3.75
CA GLY A 79 17.13 15.72 -3.26
C GLY A 79 18.17 15.71 -4.37
N THR A 80 18.21 16.75 -5.21
CA THR A 80 19.43 17.36 -5.79
C THR A 80 19.04 18.57 -6.66
N THR A 81 18.98 19.74 -6.05
CA THR A 81 19.41 21.01 -6.65
C THR A 81 19.80 21.90 -5.47
N ASP A 82 21.08 21.82 -5.11
CA ASP A 82 21.97 22.86 -4.59
C ASP A 82 23.19 22.22 -3.91
#